data_AF-A0A7D5N3G8-F1
#
_entry.id   AF-A0A7D5N3G8-F1
#
_cell.length_a   1.000
_cell.length_b   1.000
_cell.length_c   1.000
_cell.angle_alpha   90.00
_cell.angle_beta   90.00
_cell.angle_gamma   90.00
#
_symmetry.space_group_name_H-M   'P 1'
#
loop_
_entity.id
_entity.type
_entity.pdbx_description
1 polymer ?
#
loop_
_entity_poly.entity_id
_entity_poly.type
_entity_poly.pdbx_seq_one_letter_code
_entity_poly.pdbx_strand_id
1 'polypeptide(L)'
;MQQAWSNYGNGLPLIASIEDFMCFNDGGTDARLFVSYYGRGTWEQQLVNTSSCQSPVIGLHQWTGTSYQINWNSLASTHELQYRPEGETTWTTVAVNGSSYLIQQYNGCTRYEARVRARCGADSSLWSGRIYFETPSNPLNNDFDGHQDIGNTGAAGSVCYDAANQRYTIYAAGDDIWGAEDQFHYLYKN
;
A
#
# COMPACT_ATOMS: atom_id res chain seq x y z
N MET A 1 32.39 -6.87 -47.16
CA MET A 1 31.29 -6.06 -46.61
C MET A 1 31.66 -5.70 -45.19
N GLN A 2 32.27 -4.54 -44.99
CA GLN A 2 32.73 -4.08 -43.67
C GLN A 2 31.91 -2.84 -43.34
N GLN A 3 31.02 -2.95 -42.34
CA GLN A 3 30.31 -1.80 -41.81
C GLN A 3 31.33 -0.93 -41.06
N ALA A 4 31.60 0.26 -41.58
CA ALA A 4 32.50 1.21 -40.95
C ALA A 4 31.81 1.87 -39.75
N TRP A 5 32.49 1.89 -38.61
CA TRP A 5 32.09 2.67 -37.44
C TRP A 5 32.29 4.15 -37.74
N SER A 6 31.23 4.96 -37.56
CA SER A 6 31.29 6.41 -37.73
C SER A 6 31.67 7.06 -36.40
N ASN A 7 32.72 7.89 -36.41
CA ASN A 7 33.20 8.60 -35.23
C ASN A 7 32.39 9.89 -35.03
N TYR A 8 31.67 10.00 -33.91
CA TYR A 8 30.80 11.14 -33.60
C TYR A 8 31.58 12.26 -32.89
N GLY A 9 32.32 13.05 -33.66
CA GLY A 9 33.08 14.21 -33.17
C GLY A 9 32.31 15.52 -33.01
N ASN A 10 31.01 15.57 -33.38
CA ASN A 10 30.22 16.82 -33.41
C ASN A 10 28.91 16.76 -32.60
N GLY A 11 28.84 15.87 -31.59
CA GLY A 11 27.61 15.64 -30.84
C GLY A 11 26.52 14.98 -31.70
N LEU A 12 25.53 14.38 -31.04
CA LEU A 12 24.41 13.74 -31.73
C LEU A 12 23.52 14.82 -32.37
N PRO A 13 23.03 14.64 -33.61
CA PRO A 13 22.05 15.55 -34.18
C PRO A 13 20.79 15.58 -33.29
N LEU A 14 20.26 16.78 -33.04
CA LEU A 14 18.96 17.00 -32.39
C LEU A 14 17.86 16.45 -33.32
N ILE A 15 17.51 15.17 -33.14
CA ILE A 15 16.60 14.44 -34.05
C ILE A 15 15.11 14.60 -33.66
N ALA A 16 14.79 15.08 -32.45
CA ALA A 16 13.42 15.44 -32.06
C ALA A 16 13.40 16.36 -30.83
N SER A 17 12.41 17.24 -30.74
CA SER A 17 12.02 17.88 -29.48
C SER A 17 11.34 16.85 -28.56
N ILE A 18 11.75 16.79 -27.30
CA ILE A 18 11.02 16.03 -26.28
C ILE A 18 9.70 16.80 -26.03
N GLU A 19 8.58 16.21 -26.43
CA GLU A 19 7.26 16.85 -26.26
C GLU A 19 6.68 16.67 -24.86
N ASP A 20 7.04 15.58 -24.17
CA ASP A 20 6.57 15.32 -22.81
C ASP A 20 7.60 14.50 -22.00
N PHE A 21 7.64 14.76 -20.70
CA PHE A 21 8.43 14.04 -19.72
C PHE A 21 7.51 13.64 -18.57
N MET A 22 7.29 12.34 -18.39
CA MET A 22 6.52 11.81 -17.28
C MET A 22 7.45 11.12 -16.30
N CYS A 23 7.67 11.74 -15.13
CA CYS A 23 8.28 11.05 -14.00
C CYS A 23 7.18 10.47 -13.09
N PHE A 24 7.20 9.15 -12.89
CA PHE A 24 6.44 8.51 -11.83
C PHE A 24 7.40 8.13 -10.71
N ASN A 25 7.51 9.01 -9.72
CA ASN A 25 8.25 8.71 -8.50
C ASN A 25 7.24 8.50 -7.38
N ASP A 26 6.81 7.25 -7.20
CA ASP A 26 6.02 6.89 -6.05
C ASP A 26 6.88 6.76 -4.78
N GLY A 27 8.21 6.89 -4.88
CA GLY A 27 9.16 6.76 -3.80
C GLY A 27 9.53 5.31 -3.43
N GLY A 28 8.92 4.30 -4.04
CA GLY A 28 9.21 2.89 -3.79
C GLY A 28 10.63 2.48 -4.21
N THR A 29 10.94 1.20 -4.04
CA THR A 29 12.12 0.55 -4.65
C THR A 29 12.12 0.61 -6.17
N ASP A 30 10.98 0.96 -6.78
CA ASP A 30 10.73 0.91 -8.23
C ASP A 30 10.34 2.26 -8.83
N ALA A 31 10.94 3.35 -8.35
CA ALA A 31 10.81 4.63 -9.04
C ALA A 31 11.44 4.51 -10.44
N ARG A 32 10.68 4.86 -11.49
CA ARG A 32 11.14 4.74 -12.88
C ARG A 32 10.88 6.02 -13.67
N LEU A 33 11.84 6.32 -14.55
CA LEU A 33 11.69 7.33 -15.58
C LEU A 33 11.29 6.66 -16.89
N PHE A 34 10.17 7.11 -17.45
CA PHE A 34 9.70 6.72 -18.77
C PHE A 34 9.89 7.88 -19.75
N VAL A 35 10.53 7.61 -20.89
CA VAL A 35 10.67 8.57 -21.99
C VAL A 35 10.09 7.92 -23.23
N SER A 36 8.97 8.46 -23.71
CA SER A 36 8.27 7.95 -24.89
C SER A 36 8.54 8.83 -26.10
N TYR A 37 8.84 8.20 -27.23
CA TYR A 37 9.02 8.88 -28.51
C TYR A 37 7.98 8.38 -29.51
N TYR A 38 7.26 9.30 -30.15
CA TYR A 38 6.25 8.95 -31.15
C TYR A 38 6.87 8.08 -32.27
N GLY A 39 6.28 6.90 -32.47
CA GLY A 39 6.72 5.92 -33.48
C GLY A 39 8.01 5.15 -33.16
N ARG A 40 8.60 5.28 -31.96
CA ARG A 40 9.87 4.61 -31.59
C ARG A 40 9.87 3.89 -30.24
N GLY A 41 8.76 3.91 -29.51
CA GLY A 41 8.58 3.17 -28.27
C GLY A 41 8.94 3.98 -27.01
N THR A 42 9.03 3.27 -25.88
CA THR A 42 9.27 3.85 -24.55
C THR A 42 10.62 3.35 -24.01
N TRP A 43 11.49 4.27 -23.64
CA TRP A 43 12.68 4.00 -22.83
C TRP A 43 12.30 4.05 -21.35
N GLU A 44 12.86 3.13 -20.58
CA GLU A 44 12.59 2.98 -19.16
C GLU A 44 13.91 2.85 -18.39
N GLN A 45 14.02 3.58 -17.29
CA GLN A 45 15.16 3.49 -16.38
C GLN A 45 14.73 3.61 -14.93
N GLN A 46 15.20 2.68 -14.12
CA GLN A 46 15.05 2.79 -12.67
C GLN A 46 15.85 3.98 -12.16
N LEU A 47 15.18 4.88 -11.44
CA LEU A 47 15.78 5.99 -10.73
C LEU A 47 16.40 5.44 -9.46
N VAL A 48 17.70 5.19 -9.52
CA VAL A 48 18.47 4.84 -8.32
C VAL A 48 18.84 6.12 -7.58
N ASN A 49 18.39 6.24 -6.33
CA ASN A 49 19.01 7.19 -5.43
C ASN A 49 20.34 6.57 -4.96
N THR A 50 21.47 7.25 -5.13
CA THR A 50 22.74 6.82 -4.54
C THR A 50 22.70 7.09 -3.04
N SER A 51 21.83 6.37 -2.33
CA SER A 51 21.71 6.40 -0.89
C SER A 51 22.55 5.28 -0.29
N SER A 52 23.27 5.60 0.77
CA SER A 52 23.97 4.62 1.59
C SER A 52 23.02 3.90 2.57
N CYS A 53 21.81 4.45 2.73
CA CYS A 53 20.77 3.95 3.62
C CYS A 53 19.99 2.84 2.92
N GLN A 54 20.14 1.60 3.40
CA GLN A 54 19.42 0.46 2.84
C GLN A 54 17.93 0.52 3.16
N SER A 55 17.09 0.23 2.16
CA SER A 55 15.64 0.16 2.33
C SER A 55 15.23 -1.00 3.23
N PRO A 56 14.29 -0.77 4.16
CA PRO A 56 13.73 -1.86 4.95
C PRO A 56 12.95 -2.85 4.08
N VAL A 57 12.87 -4.09 4.53
CA VAL A 57 12.02 -5.13 3.94
C VAL A 57 10.89 -5.45 4.91
N ILE A 58 9.65 -5.15 4.54
CA ILE A 58 8.49 -5.53 5.36
C ILE A 58 8.38 -7.05 5.39
N GLY A 59 8.31 -7.59 6.61
CA GLY A 59 8.14 -9.02 6.88
C GLY A 59 6.71 -9.30 7.37
N LEU A 60 6.59 -9.97 8.51
CA LEU A 60 5.31 -10.31 9.12
C LEU A 60 4.46 -9.07 9.42
N HIS A 61 3.22 -9.07 8.95
CA HIS A 61 2.21 -8.06 9.22
C HIS A 61 0.85 -8.73 9.42
N GLN A 62 0.11 -8.34 10.45
CA GLN A 62 -1.14 -9.02 10.85
C GLN A 62 -1.98 -8.15 11.79
N TRP A 63 -3.25 -8.50 11.91
CA TRP A 63 -4.13 -7.95 12.94
C TRP A 63 -3.78 -8.51 14.32
N THR A 64 -3.68 -7.63 15.30
CA THR A 64 -3.56 -7.94 16.73
C THR A 64 -4.72 -7.24 17.45
N GLY A 65 -5.84 -7.95 17.61
CA GLY A 65 -7.09 -7.33 18.05
C GLY A 65 -7.59 -6.31 17.02
N THR A 66 -7.87 -5.09 17.46
CA THR A 66 -8.30 -3.95 16.61
C THR A 66 -7.14 -3.05 16.22
N SER A 67 -5.94 -3.61 16.03
CA SER A 67 -4.78 -2.83 15.61
C SER A 67 -3.92 -3.64 14.66
N TYR A 68 -3.32 -2.97 13.68
CA TYR A 68 -2.59 -3.64 12.61
C TYR A 68 -1.08 -3.54 12.85
N GLN A 69 -0.44 -4.67 13.16
CA GLN A 69 0.99 -4.75 13.44
C GLN A 69 1.76 -4.93 12.13
N ILE A 70 2.80 -4.13 11.92
CA ILE A 70 3.75 -4.24 10.81
C ILE A 70 5.14 -4.42 11.38
N ASN A 71 5.86 -5.45 10.94
CA ASN A 71 7.27 -5.67 11.28
C ASN A 71 8.12 -5.64 10.01
N TRP A 72 9.34 -5.12 10.12
CA TRP A 72 10.28 -5.05 8.99
C TRP A 72 11.70 -5.38 9.43
N ASN A 73 12.52 -5.84 8.48
CA ASN A 73 13.96 -6.02 8.66
C ASN A 73 14.69 -4.77 8.16
N SER A 74 15.60 -4.23 8.96
CA SER A 74 16.36 -3.02 8.64
C SER A 74 17.65 -2.94 9.44
N LEU A 75 18.69 -2.32 8.86
CA LEU A 75 19.93 -1.97 9.58
C LEU A 75 19.85 -0.63 10.32
N ALA A 76 18.97 0.28 9.88
CA ALA A 76 18.71 1.54 10.57
C ALA A 76 17.90 1.33 11.87
N SER A 77 18.11 2.21 12.84
CA SER A 77 17.40 2.24 14.13
C SER A 77 16.14 3.10 14.12
N THR A 78 15.99 3.99 13.13
CA THR A 78 14.85 4.90 13.01
C THR A 78 14.25 4.84 11.61
N HIS A 79 12.94 5.01 11.54
CA HIS A 79 12.16 4.82 10.32
C HIS A 79 11.08 5.87 10.19
N GLU A 80 10.59 5.99 8.97
CA GLU A 80 9.34 6.64 8.68
C GLU A 80 8.39 5.61 8.07
N LEU A 81 7.22 5.46 8.68
CA LEU A 81 6.11 4.66 8.17
C LEU A 81 5.10 5.61 7.52
N GLN A 82 4.59 5.21 6.36
CA GLN A 82 3.48 5.86 5.70
C GLN A 82 2.35 4.86 5.47
N TYR A 83 1.12 5.28 5.74
CA TYR A 83 -0.08 4.53 5.39
C TYR A 83 -1.22 5.47 4.97
N ARG A 84 -2.08 5.00 4.06
CA ARG A 84 -3.26 5.73 3.58
C ARG A 84 -4.31 4.77 3.03
N PRO A 85 -5.58 5.20 2.91
CA PRO A 85 -6.55 4.49 2.08
C PRO A 85 -6.00 4.30 0.66
N GLU A 86 -6.19 3.11 0.08
CA GLU A 86 -5.69 2.78 -1.25
C GLU A 86 -6.25 3.76 -2.29
N GLY A 87 -5.37 4.32 -3.12
CA GLY A 87 -5.73 5.26 -4.19
C GLY A 87 -5.81 6.73 -3.77
N GLU A 88 -5.83 7.04 -2.47
CA GLU A 88 -5.77 8.43 -2.01
C GLU A 88 -4.41 9.07 -2.30
N THR A 89 -4.35 10.40 -2.35
CA THR A 89 -3.07 11.10 -2.61
C THR A 89 -2.30 11.42 -1.33
N THR A 90 -2.99 11.52 -0.20
CA THR A 90 -2.42 12.02 1.07
C THR A 90 -2.02 10.86 1.98
N TRP A 91 -0.78 10.87 2.46
CA TRP A 91 -0.25 9.85 3.38
C TRP A 91 -0.29 10.32 4.83
N THR A 92 -0.76 9.46 5.75
CA THR A 92 -0.44 9.59 7.17
C THR A 92 1.00 9.15 7.37
N THR A 93 1.83 10.02 7.97
CA THR A 93 3.26 9.79 8.16
C THR A 93 3.60 9.69 9.64
N VAL A 94 4.33 8.65 10.03
CA VAL A 94 4.70 8.37 11.42
C VAL A 94 6.19 8.12 11.54
N ALA A 95 6.85 8.79 12.48
CA ALA A 95 8.23 8.48 12.87
C ALA A 95 8.24 7.29 13.83
N VAL A 96 9.09 6.30 13.56
CA VAL A 96 9.18 5.05 14.34
C VAL A 96 10.61 4.82 14.80
N ASN A 97 10.77 4.47 16.07
CA ASN A 97 12.04 3.98 16.61
C ASN A 97 11.97 2.46 16.71
N GLY A 98 12.94 1.76 16.11
CA GLY A 98 12.94 0.30 16.01
C GLY A 98 12.26 -0.23 14.73
N SER A 99 12.00 -1.53 14.70
CA SER A 99 11.69 -2.27 13.48
C SER A 99 10.23 -2.72 13.36
N SER A 100 9.31 -2.09 14.10
CA SER A 100 7.91 -2.44 14.08
C SER A 100 6.99 -1.29 14.48
N TYR A 101 5.74 -1.32 14.03
CA TYR A 101 4.72 -0.34 14.40
C TYR A 101 3.33 -0.96 14.44
N LEU A 102 2.51 -0.48 15.36
CA LEU A 102 1.12 -0.88 15.54
C LEU A 102 0.21 0.27 15.09
N ILE A 103 -0.47 0.12 13.95
CA ILE A 103 -1.44 1.10 13.46
C ILE A 103 -2.74 0.96 14.25
N GLN A 104 -3.14 2.04 14.93
CA GLN A 104 -4.36 2.08 15.76
C GLN A 104 -5.37 3.14 15.27
N GLN A 105 -4.92 4.07 14.43
CA GLN A 105 -5.75 5.16 13.90
C GLN A 105 -5.99 4.93 12.41
N TYR A 106 -7.18 4.48 12.09
CA TYR A 106 -7.61 4.22 10.73
C TYR A 106 -9.14 4.35 10.64
N ASN A 107 -9.63 4.62 9.44
CA ASN A 107 -11.05 4.46 9.16
C ASN A 107 -11.32 2.97 8.95
N GLY A 108 -12.40 2.45 9.55
CA GLY A 108 -12.81 1.07 9.30
C GLY A 108 -13.17 0.83 7.84
N CYS A 109 -13.25 -0.44 7.44
CA CYS A 109 -13.81 -0.85 6.16
C CYS A 109 -13.15 -0.25 4.92
N THR A 110 -11.88 0.06 5.07
CA THR A 110 -11.10 0.77 4.07
C THR A 110 -9.89 -0.10 3.79
N ARG A 111 -9.61 -0.37 2.52
CA ARG A 111 -8.35 -0.97 2.13
C ARG A 111 -7.27 0.10 2.23
N TYR A 112 -6.25 -0.17 3.03
CA TYR A 112 -5.09 0.68 3.18
C TYR A 112 -3.90 0.11 2.42
N GLU A 113 -3.03 1.01 2.00
CA GLU A 113 -1.66 0.67 1.63
C GLU A 113 -0.69 1.28 2.65
N ALA A 114 0.38 0.55 2.95
CA ALA A 114 1.44 1.01 3.83
C ALA A 114 2.83 0.68 3.30
N ARG A 115 3.82 1.50 3.69
CA ARG A 115 5.22 1.37 3.31
C ARG A 115 6.12 2.01 4.37
N VAL A 116 7.36 1.57 4.43
CA VAL A 116 8.34 2.07 5.41
C VAL A 116 9.65 2.44 4.72
N ARG A 117 10.33 3.48 5.20
CA ARG A 117 11.71 3.78 4.81
C ARG A 117 12.59 3.96 6.04
N ALA A 118 13.87 3.66 5.88
CA ALA A 118 14.88 3.88 6.89
C ALA A 118 15.31 5.36 6.93
N ARG A 119 15.56 5.86 8.13
CA ARG A 119 16.18 7.16 8.40
C ARG A 119 17.57 6.92 8.97
N CYS A 120 18.60 7.33 8.21
CA CYS A 120 20.01 7.10 8.52
C CYS A 120 20.72 8.44 8.83
N GLY A 121 20.16 9.25 9.73
CA GLY A 121 20.64 10.60 9.99
C GLY A 121 20.13 11.60 8.94
N ALA A 122 21.04 12.23 8.20
CA ALA A 122 20.68 13.15 7.11
C ALA A 122 20.24 12.43 5.82
N ASP A 123 20.58 11.14 5.68
CA ASP A 123 20.20 10.31 4.54
C ASP A 123 18.92 9.50 4.84
N SER A 124 18.20 9.11 3.80
CA SER A 124 17.00 8.27 3.90
C SER A 124 16.93 7.31 2.74
N SER A 125 16.53 6.08 3.03
CA SER A 125 16.40 5.06 2.01
C SER A 125 15.24 5.36 1.05
N LEU A 126 15.19 4.60 -0.05
CA LEU A 126 13.94 4.43 -0.79
C LEU A 126 12.87 3.78 0.11
N TRP A 127 11.60 3.96 -0.22
CA TRP A 127 10.52 3.26 0.46
C TRP A 127 10.57 1.76 0.15
N SER A 128 10.14 0.95 1.11
CA SER A 128 9.96 -0.49 0.94
C SER A 128 8.92 -0.79 -0.15
N GLY A 129 8.80 -2.08 -0.52
CA GLY A 129 7.58 -2.57 -1.14
C GLY A 129 6.35 -2.22 -0.29
N ARG A 130 5.21 -2.04 -0.96
CA ARG A 130 3.93 -1.75 -0.29
C ARG A 130 3.31 -3.03 0.23
N ILE A 131 2.63 -2.93 1.36
CA ILE A 131 1.69 -3.93 1.82
C ILE A 131 0.27 -3.36 1.80
N TYR A 132 -0.71 -4.23 1.77
CA TYR A 132 -2.12 -3.90 1.74
C TYR A 132 -2.84 -4.61 2.87
N PHE A 133 -3.79 -3.93 3.50
CA PHE A 133 -4.62 -4.52 4.53
C PHE A 133 -6.00 -3.88 4.55
N GLU A 134 -7.00 -4.67 4.91
CA GLU A 134 -8.38 -4.20 5.05
C GLU A 134 -8.66 -3.95 6.53
N THR A 135 -9.20 -2.77 6.84
CA THR A 135 -9.56 -2.42 8.21
C THR A 135 -10.89 -3.05 8.62
N PRO A 136 -11.04 -3.44 9.90
CA PRO A 136 -12.26 -4.06 10.42
C PRO A 136 -13.45 -3.09 10.41
N SER A 137 -14.61 -3.55 10.90
CA SER A 137 -15.86 -2.79 11.00
C SER A 137 -15.68 -1.35 11.51
N ASN A 138 -16.55 -0.46 11.05
CA ASN A 138 -16.71 0.89 11.60
C ASN A 138 -17.99 0.97 12.47
N PRO A 139 -18.17 2.06 13.24
CA PRO A 139 -19.42 2.27 13.96
C PRO A 139 -20.64 2.27 13.02
N LEU A 140 -21.70 1.56 13.41
CA LEU A 140 -22.98 1.55 12.72
C LEU A 140 -23.78 2.84 13.01
N ASN A 141 -24.85 3.06 12.26
CA ASN A 141 -25.89 4.03 12.63
C ASN A 141 -26.93 3.39 13.56
N ASN A 142 -28.05 4.07 13.81
CA ASN A 142 -29.14 3.58 14.66
C ASN A 142 -30.15 2.65 13.93
N ASP A 143 -29.87 2.23 12.69
CA ASP A 143 -30.74 1.27 12.00
C ASP A 143 -30.50 -0.15 12.50
N PHE A 144 -29.26 -0.47 12.88
CA PHE A 144 -28.84 -1.76 13.45
C PHE A 144 -28.07 -1.53 14.75
N ASP A 145 -28.31 -2.40 15.74
CA ASP A 145 -27.72 -2.27 17.07
C ASP A 145 -26.38 -3.00 17.20
N GLY A 146 -26.09 -3.92 16.27
CA GLY A 146 -24.85 -4.67 16.29
C GLY A 146 -24.74 -5.69 15.18
N HIS A 147 -23.58 -6.35 15.15
CA HIS A 147 -23.32 -7.45 14.24
C HIS A 147 -22.44 -8.50 14.93
N GLN A 148 -22.56 -9.76 14.54
CA GLN A 148 -21.78 -10.85 15.10
C GLN A 148 -21.70 -12.05 14.14
N ASP A 149 -20.66 -12.87 14.31
CA ASP A 149 -20.62 -14.19 13.70
C ASP A 149 -21.51 -15.17 14.50
N ILE A 150 -22.29 -15.97 13.78
CA ILE A 150 -23.03 -17.12 14.28
C ILE A 150 -22.24 -18.36 13.88
N GLY A 151 -21.96 -19.25 14.84
CA GLY A 151 -21.13 -20.44 14.61
C GLY A 151 -19.64 -20.12 14.45
N ASN A 152 -18.87 -21.10 13.96
CA ASN A 152 -17.44 -20.96 13.70
C ASN A 152 -17.19 -20.67 12.20
N THR A 153 -17.35 -19.42 11.80
CA THR A 153 -17.30 -18.97 10.40
C THR A 153 -15.92 -19.09 9.72
N GLY A 154 -14.87 -19.51 10.44
CA GLY A 154 -13.50 -19.62 9.93
C GLY A 154 -12.76 -18.27 9.76
N ALA A 155 -13.47 -17.22 9.36
CA ALA A 155 -12.99 -15.84 9.33
C ALA A 155 -14.01 -14.90 9.99
N ALA A 156 -13.51 -13.96 10.81
CA ALA A 156 -14.36 -12.99 11.49
C ALA A 156 -15.05 -12.06 10.47
N GLY A 157 -16.36 -11.95 10.55
CA GLY A 157 -17.10 -11.02 9.68
C GLY A 157 -16.95 -9.56 10.12
N SER A 158 -17.24 -8.65 9.19
CA SER A 158 -17.23 -7.21 9.46
C SER A 158 -18.38 -6.50 8.76
N VAL A 159 -18.82 -5.39 9.36
CA VAL A 159 -19.89 -4.54 8.84
C VAL A 159 -19.43 -3.09 8.81
N CYS A 160 -19.77 -2.45 7.70
CA CYS A 160 -19.25 -1.16 7.31
C CYS A 160 -20.39 -0.26 6.86
N TYR A 161 -20.72 0.76 7.65
CA TYR A 161 -21.73 1.74 7.28
C TYR A 161 -21.10 2.97 6.62
N ASP A 162 -21.55 3.28 5.41
CA ASP A 162 -21.29 4.52 4.69
C ASP A 162 -22.51 5.44 4.81
N ALA A 163 -22.40 6.45 5.67
CA ALA A 163 -23.47 7.41 5.95
C ALA A 163 -23.77 8.33 4.75
N ALA A 164 -22.78 8.62 3.90
CA ALA A 164 -22.98 9.50 2.75
C ALA A 164 -23.84 8.84 1.67
N ASN A 165 -23.62 7.54 1.47
CA ASN A 165 -24.33 6.75 0.46
C ASN A 165 -25.45 5.87 1.04
N GLN A 166 -25.69 5.93 2.36
CA GLN A 166 -26.67 5.11 3.08
C GLN A 166 -26.51 3.61 2.76
N ARG A 167 -25.28 3.09 2.81
CA ARG A 167 -24.93 1.73 2.38
C ARG A 167 -24.21 0.96 3.47
N TYR A 168 -24.57 -0.32 3.64
CA TYR A 168 -23.78 -1.29 4.40
C TYR A 168 -22.96 -2.16 3.46
N THR A 169 -21.69 -2.37 3.78
CA THR A 169 -20.88 -3.45 3.22
C THR A 169 -20.67 -4.48 4.31
N ILE A 170 -20.96 -5.74 4.00
CA ILE A 170 -20.84 -6.86 4.94
C ILE A 170 -19.84 -7.85 4.34
N TYR A 171 -18.75 -8.11 5.05
CA TYR A 171 -17.85 -9.23 4.77
C TYR A 171 -18.21 -10.35 5.73
N ALA A 172 -18.50 -11.52 5.17
CA ALA A 172 -18.96 -12.68 5.92
C ALA A 172 -18.24 -13.93 5.41
N ALA A 173 -18.06 -14.90 6.30
CA ALA A 173 -17.67 -16.26 5.98
C ALA A 173 -18.62 -17.23 6.69
N GLY A 174 -18.54 -18.50 6.32
CA GLY A 174 -19.37 -19.57 6.83
C GLY A 174 -19.71 -20.58 5.74
N ASP A 175 -20.20 -21.75 6.16
CA ASP A 175 -20.61 -22.82 5.26
C ASP A 175 -22.08 -22.67 4.86
N ASP A 176 -22.98 -23.37 5.55
CA ASP A 176 -24.41 -23.32 5.29
C ASP A 176 -25.21 -22.95 6.54
N ILE A 177 -26.54 -22.92 6.42
CA ILE A 177 -27.46 -22.59 7.53
C ILE A 177 -28.45 -23.73 7.78
N TRP A 178 -28.11 -24.93 7.32
CA TRP A 178 -28.94 -26.11 7.42
C TRP A 178 -28.24 -27.17 8.29
N GLY A 179 -29.04 -28.00 8.96
CA GLY A 179 -28.47 -29.06 9.80
C GLY A 179 -27.82 -28.52 11.08
N ALA A 180 -26.54 -28.83 11.31
CA ALA A 180 -25.84 -28.49 12.55
C ALA A 180 -24.73 -27.44 12.37
N GLU A 181 -24.46 -27.03 11.14
CA GLU A 181 -23.35 -26.15 10.75
C GLU A 181 -23.89 -24.72 10.54
N ASP A 182 -24.66 -24.14 11.47
CA ASP A 182 -25.17 -22.76 11.32
C ASP A 182 -24.01 -21.76 11.41
N GLN A 183 -23.45 -21.38 10.25
CA GLN A 183 -22.29 -20.51 10.16
C GLN A 183 -22.52 -19.33 9.23
N PHE A 184 -22.70 -18.12 9.78
CA PHE A 184 -22.89 -16.90 8.99
C PHE A 184 -22.60 -15.63 9.80
N HIS A 185 -22.42 -14.50 9.12
CA HIS A 185 -22.35 -13.20 9.76
C HIS A 185 -23.73 -12.53 9.82
N TYR A 186 -24.13 -12.06 10.99
CA TYR A 186 -25.45 -11.51 11.25
C TYR A 186 -25.38 -10.05 11.68
N LEU A 187 -26.05 -9.17 10.94
CA LEU A 187 -26.28 -7.75 11.25
C LEU A 187 -27.73 -7.58 11.74
N TYR A 188 -27.95 -6.99 12.91
CA TYR A 188 -29.25 -7.08 13.59
C TYR A 188 -29.69 -5.80 14.31
N LYS A 189 -31.00 -5.71 14.57
CA LYS A 189 -31.66 -4.69 15.41
C LYS A 189 -32.51 -5.42 16.45
N ASN A 190 -32.44 -5.00 17.71
CA ASN A 190 -33.13 -5.58 18.86
C ASN A 190 -34.48 -4.90 19.15
#